data_AF-A0A060CJ49-F1
#
_entry.id   AF-A0A060CJ49-F1
#
_cell.length_a   1.000
_cell.length_b   1.000
_cell.length_c   1.000
_cell.angle_alpha   90.00
_cell.angle_beta   90.00
_cell.angle_gamma   90.00
#
_symmetry.space_group_name_H-M   'P 1'
#
loop_
_entity.id
_entity.type
_entity.pdbx_description
1 polymer ?
#
loop_
_entity_poly.entity_id
_entity_poly.type
_entity_poly.pdbx_seq_one_letter_code
_entity_poly.pdbx_strand_id
1 'polypeptide(L)'
;MLVAAGFTIATDADLLWLRDYARAGGHLVVGIRTGYEDEEARARLEPKPAFLATDAGVEYDEFSNLRTPVPLRAANAAGRIPGGGFHLPSDAAATRWADGLRLIAAPADGGAPARVLATYDHP
;
A
#
# COMPACT_ATOMS: atom_id res chain seq x y z
N MET A 1 14.96 -7.26 -2.58
CA MET A 1 13.68 -6.57 -2.87
C MET A 1 12.72 -7.59 -3.43
N LEU A 2 11.48 -7.62 -2.94
CA LEU A 2 10.40 -8.50 -3.39
C LEU A 2 9.15 -7.67 -3.72
N VAL A 3 8.38 -8.11 -4.71
CA VAL A 3 7.16 -7.43 -5.15
C VAL A 3 6.00 -8.42 -5.09
N ALA A 4 5.00 -8.13 -4.25
CA ALA A 4 3.73 -8.84 -4.24
C ALA A 4 2.76 -8.13 -5.20
N ALA A 5 2.84 -8.48 -6.48
CA ALA A 5 2.08 -7.82 -7.54
C ALA A 5 0.65 -8.40 -7.63
N GLY A 6 -0.26 -7.88 -6.82
CA GLY A 6 -1.66 -8.34 -6.81
C GLY A 6 -1.81 -9.76 -6.33
N PHE A 7 -1.04 -10.14 -5.31
CA PHE A 7 -1.07 -11.47 -4.72
C PHE A 7 -2.37 -11.68 -3.91
N THR A 8 -3.44 -11.88 -4.66
CA THR A 8 -4.83 -11.69 -4.21
C THR A 8 -5.31 -12.86 -3.36
N ILE A 9 -5.07 -14.09 -3.83
CA ILE A 9 -5.36 -15.35 -3.14
C ILE A 9 -4.05 -15.80 -2.51
N ALA A 10 -3.96 -15.75 -1.18
CA ALA A 10 -2.76 -16.10 -0.44
C ALA A 10 -3.14 -16.79 0.88
N THR A 11 -2.31 -17.72 1.34
CA THR A 11 -2.48 -18.29 2.68
C THR A 11 -2.04 -17.29 3.74
N ASP A 12 -2.45 -17.50 5.00
CA ASP A 12 -1.93 -16.73 6.13
C ASP A 12 -0.41 -16.83 6.22
N ALA A 13 0.14 -18.02 6.01
CA ALA A 13 1.57 -18.28 6.06
C ALA A 13 2.34 -17.49 5.01
N ASP A 14 1.80 -17.34 3.80
CA ASP A 14 2.43 -16.55 2.73
C ASP A 14 2.54 -15.07 3.14
N LEU A 15 1.45 -14.50 3.66
CA LEU A 15 1.39 -13.09 4.04
C LEU A 15 2.24 -12.81 5.29
N LEU A 16 2.24 -13.71 6.26
CA LEU A 16 3.12 -13.63 7.44
C LEU A 16 4.59 -13.74 7.05
N TRP A 17 4.94 -14.60 6.09
CA TRP A 17 6.31 -14.69 5.59
C TRP A 17 6.76 -13.39 4.91
N LEU A 18 5.88 -12.77 4.11
CA LEU A 18 6.18 -11.47 3.48
C LEU A 18 6.42 -10.37 4.52
N ARG A 19 5.60 -10.34 5.57
CA ARG A 19 5.76 -9.43 6.71
C ARG A 19 7.11 -9.67 7.40
N ASP A 20 7.42 -10.92 7.71
CA ASP A 20 8.64 -11.29 8.43
C ASP A 20 9.89 -11.01 7.58
N TYR A 21 9.83 -11.20 6.26
CA TYR A 21 10.86 -10.77 5.32
C TYR A 21 11.10 -9.25 5.40
N ALA A 22 10.05 -8.43 5.44
CA ALA A 22 10.18 -6.98 5.56
C ALA A 22 10.78 -6.58 6.92
N ARG A 23 10.31 -7.19 8.01
CA ARG A 23 10.84 -6.97 9.37
C ARG A 23 12.30 -7.38 9.53
N ALA A 24 12.74 -8.39 8.78
CA ALA A 24 14.15 -8.81 8.72
C ALA A 24 15.06 -7.83 7.94
N GLY A 25 14.55 -6.67 7.51
CA GLY A 25 15.27 -5.67 6.73
C GLY A 25 15.10 -5.82 5.21
N GLY A 26 14.20 -6.70 4.78
CA GLY A 26 13.83 -6.83 3.37
C GLY A 26 13.03 -5.63 2.87
N HIS A 27 13.22 -5.27 1.61
CA HIS A 27 12.37 -4.29 0.94
C HIS A 27 11.23 -5.02 0.22
N LEU A 28 9.99 -4.77 0.63
CA LEU A 28 8.75 -5.33 0.08
C LEU A 28 7.92 -4.22 -0.57
N VAL A 29 7.47 -4.45 -1.81
CA VAL A 29 6.46 -3.63 -2.49
C VAL A 29 5.15 -4.41 -2.55
N VAL A 30 4.08 -3.84 -1.99
CA VAL A 30 2.75 -4.45 -1.95
C VAL A 30 1.86 -3.78 -3.01
N GLY A 31 1.41 -4.55 -4.00
CA GLY A 31 0.46 -4.07 -5.01
C GLY A 31 -0.98 -4.14 -4.53
N ILE A 32 -1.88 -3.45 -5.25
CA ILE A 32 -3.33 -3.49 -5.05
C ILE A 32 -3.83 -4.93 -4.94
N ARG A 33 -4.92 -5.17 -4.19
CA ARG A 33 -5.53 -6.50 -3.98
C ARG A 33 -4.69 -7.54 -3.23
N THR A 34 -3.43 -7.25 -2.88
CA THR A 34 -2.60 -8.21 -2.14
C THR A 34 -3.21 -8.54 -0.78
N GLY A 35 -3.33 -9.83 -0.47
CA GLY A 35 -3.94 -10.30 0.78
C GLY A 35 -5.42 -9.97 0.90
N TYR A 36 -6.14 -9.85 -0.24
CA TYR A 36 -7.58 -9.64 -0.21
C TYR A 36 -8.35 -10.93 0.13
N GLU A 37 -7.89 -12.06 -0.40
CA GLU A 37 -8.58 -13.35 -0.32
C GLU A 37 -7.70 -14.38 0.39
N ASP A 38 -8.33 -15.35 1.05
CA ASP A 38 -7.66 -16.52 1.60
C ASP A 38 -7.44 -17.60 0.54
N GLU A 39 -6.89 -18.75 0.93
CA GLU A 39 -6.57 -19.86 0.03
C GLU A 39 -7.77 -20.46 -0.70
N GLU A 40 -8.98 -20.18 -0.24
CA GLU A 40 -10.23 -20.61 -0.85
C GLU A 40 -10.89 -19.51 -1.71
N ALA A 41 -10.15 -18.42 -1.98
CA ALA A 41 -10.66 -17.23 -2.67
C ALA A 41 -11.80 -16.52 -1.93
N ARG A 42 -11.85 -16.64 -0.61
CA ARG A 42 -12.85 -15.95 0.23
C ARG A 42 -12.27 -14.62 0.69
N ALA A 43 -13.07 -13.56 0.63
CA ALA A 43 -12.64 -12.26 1.14
C ALA A 43 -12.32 -12.35 2.64
N ARG A 44 -11.13 -11.89 3.00
CA ARG A 44 -10.61 -11.87 4.37
C ARG A 44 -11.32 -10.82 5.24
N LEU A 45 -11.43 -11.04 6.55
CA LEU A 45 -12.07 -10.09 7.48
C LEU A 45 -11.11 -9.01 8.00
N GLU A 46 -9.80 -9.25 7.92
CA GLU A 46 -8.76 -8.32 8.35
C GLU A 46 -8.82 -7.00 7.54
N PRO A 47 -8.38 -5.87 8.11
CA PRO A 47 -8.09 -4.68 7.32
C PRO A 47 -7.11 -5.00 6.19
N LYS A 48 -7.31 -4.37 5.03
CA LYS A 48 -6.50 -4.67 3.86
C LYS A 48 -5.31 -3.70 3.75
N PRO A 49 -4.11 -4.17 3.35
CA PRO A 49 -3.76 -5.57 3.01
C PRO A 49 -3.65 -6.48 4.25
N ALA A 50 -4.29 -7.66 4.21
CA ALA A 50 -4.36 -8.54 5.39
C ALA A 50 -2.96 -8.94 5.89
N PHE A 51 -2.78 -8.91 7.22
CA PHE A 51 -1.51 -9.13 7.95
C PHE A 51 -0.36 -8.16 7.64
N LEU A 52 -0.49 -7.31 6.64
CA LEU A 52 0.54 -6.37 6.19
C LEU A 52 0.18 -4.91 6.50
N ALA A 53 -1.08 -4.60 6.79
CA ALA A 53 -1.58 -3.24 6.98
C ALA A 53 -0.76 -2.43 8.01
N THR A 54 -0.54 -3.00 9.21
CA THR A 54 0.24 -2.34 10.27
C THR A 54 1.68 -2.04 9.84
N ASP A 55 2.37 -3.03 9.26
CA ASP A 55 3.76 -2.87 8.82
C ASP A 55 3.90 -1.96 7.59
N ALA A 56 2.86 -1.89 6.73
CA ALA A 56 2.76 -0.94 5.64
C ALA A 56 2.35 0.47 6.10
N GLY A 57 1.83 0.60 7.33
CA GLY A 57 1.28 1.83 7.91
C GLY A 57 0.06 2.39 7.18
N VAL A 58 -0.64 1.55 6.41
CA VAL A 58 -1.86 1.91 5.68
C VAL A 58 -2.89 0.79 5.77
N GLU A 59 -4.16 1.17 5.77
CA GLU A 59 -5.28 0.25 5.62
C GLU A 59 -6.30 0.78 4.62
N TYR A 60 -7.16 -0.09 4.09
CA TYR A 60 -8.33 0.31 3.34
C TYR A 60 -9.50 -0.66 3.54
N ASP A 61 -10.70 -0.13 3.35
CA ASP A 61 -11.99 -0.82 3.32
C ASP A 61 -12.77 -0.52 2.02
N GLU A 62 -12.42 0.56 1.32
CA GLU A 62 -13.00 0.95 0.04
C GLU A 62 -12.00 0.84 -1.12
N PHE A 63 -12.52 0.47 -2.29
CA PHE A 63 -11.80 0.47 -3.55
C PHE A 63 -12.76 0.73 -4.72
N SER A 64 -12.22 1.13 -5.87
CA SER A 64 -13.03 1.44 -7.04
C SER A 64 -12.35 1.05 -8.35
N ASN A 65 -13.16 0.59 -9.31
CA ASN A 65 -12.75 0.53 -10.71
C ASN A 65 -12.84 1.94 -11.31
N LEU A 66 -11.71 2.43 -11.83
CA LEU A 66 -11.61 3.75 -12.42
C LEU A 66 -12.10 3.74 -13.87
N ARG A 67 -13.21 4.44 -14.14
CA ARG A 67 -13.75 4.63 -15.51
C ARG A 67 -12.91 5.55 -16.37
N THR A 68 -12.23 6.51 -15.74
CA THR A 68 -11.30 7.46 -16.37
C THR A 68 -10.04 7.55 -15.51
N PRO A 69 -8.87 7.85 -16.10
CA PRO A 69 -7.67 8.10 -15.32
C PRO A 69 -7.89 9.18 -14.25
N VAL A 70 -7.36 8.96 -13.04
CA VAL A 70 -7.40 9.93 -11.95
C VAL A 70 -5.99 10.50 -11.77
N PRO A 71 -5.77 11.81 -11.96
CA PRO A 71 -4.44 12.40 -11.84
C PRO A 71 -3.84 12.17 -10.45
N LEU A 72 -2.51 12.11 -10.37
CA LEU A 72 -1.78 11.97 -9.12
C LEU A 72 -1.08 13.28 -8.77
N ARG A 73 -1.01 13.56 -7.47
CA ARG A 73 -0.23 14.66 -6.91
C ARG A 73 0.90 14.09 -6.06
N ALA A 74 2.12 14.58 -6.25
CA ALA A 74 3.24 14.21 -5.38
C ALA A 74 2.98 14.77 -3.98
N ALA A 75 3.19 13.97 -2.94
CA ALA A 75 3.03 14.46 -1.58
C ALA A 75 4.05 15.59 -1.32
N ASN A 76 3.58 16.70 -0.76
CA ASN A 76 4.43 17.87 -0.52
C ASN A 76 5.52 17.57 0.53
N ALA A 77 6.71 18.13 0.28
CA ALA A 77 7.93 17.84 1.01
C ALA A 77 7.94 18.41 2.45
N ALA A 78 7.32 17.69 3.39
CA ALA A 78 7.66 17.79 4.82
C ALA A 78 8.62 16.66 5.28
N GLY A 79 9.25 15.94 4.35
CA GLY A 79 10.25 14.89 4.62
C GLY A 79 11.54 15.15 3.85
N ARG A 80 12.43 15.98 4.43
CA ARG A 80 13.72 16.40 3.85
C ARG A 80 14.70 15.23 3.72
N ILE A 81 15.01 14.84 2.48
CA ILE A 81 16.35 14.37 2.08
C ILE A 81 16.74 15.22 0.86
N PRO A 82 17.86 15.97 0.88
CA PRO A 82 18.38 16.63 -0.31
C PRO A 82 18.67 15.57 -1.39
N GLY A 83 17.93 15.62 -2.51
CA GLY A 83 18.07 14.67 -3.63
C GLY A 83 17.09 13.48 -3.65
N GLY A 84 16.14 13.36 -2.72
CA GLY A 84 15.28 12.16 -2.58
C GLY A 84 13.77 12.40 -2.68
N GLY A 85 13.32 13.32 -3.54
CA GLY A 85 11.89 13.57 -3.77
C GLY A 85 11.31 12.57 -4.77
N PHE A 86 10.27 11.83 -4.40
CA PHE A 86 9.54 10.97 -5.33
C PHE A 86 9.00 11.81 -6.49
N HIS A 87 9.59 11.68 -7.67
CA HIS A 87 9.25 12.47 -8.85
C HIS A 87 8.13 11.79 -9.63
N LEU A 88 6.98 12.48 -9.73
CA LEU A 88 5.90 12.06 -10.61
C LEU A 88 6.07 12.70 -12.00
N PRO A 89 5.94 11.92 -13.09
CA PRO A 89 5.70 12.49 -14.41
C PRO A 89 4.52 13.48 -14.39
N SER A 90 4.55 14.49 -15.24
CA SER A 90 3.51 15.53 -15.30
C SER A 90 2.13 14.99 -15.66
N ASP A 91 2.07 13.82 -16.27
CA ASP A 91 0.86 13.10 -16.70
C ASP A 91 0.57 11.85 -15.83
N ALA A 92 1.22 11.73 -14.67
CA ALA A 92 1.00 10.60 -13.77
C ALA A 92 -0.47 10.50 -13.34
N ALA A 93 -1.07 9.34 -13.57
CA ALA A 93 -2.45 9.06 -13.23
C ALA A 93 -2.63 7.61 -12.76
N ALA A 94 -3.53 7.41 -11.79
CA ALA A 94 -4.07 6.09 -11.48
C ALA A 94 -5.00 5.66 -12.62
N THR A 95 -4.92 4.38 -12.99
CA THR A 95 -5.75 3.80 -14.05
C THR A 95 -6.33 2.48 -13.60
N ARG A 96 -7.53 2.15 -14.09
CA ARG A 96 -8.26 0.90 -13.87
C ARG A 96 -8.74 0.67 -12.42
N TRP A 97 -7.92 0.91 -11.41
CA TRP A 97 -8.21 0.60 -10.02
C TRP A 97 -7.63 1.66 -9.06
N ALA A 98 -8.31 1.90 -7.94
CA ALA A 98 -7.83 2.69 -6.82
C ALA A 98 -8.29 2.08 -5.50
N ASP A 99 -7.37 1.93 -4.55
CA ASP A 99 -7.69 1.63 -3.14
C ASP A 99 -7.77 2.96 -2.36
N GLY A 100 -8.78 3.09 -1.49
CA GLY A 100 -8.98 4.22 -0.59
C GLY A 100 -8.05 4.16 0.63
N LEU A 101 -6.73 4.20 0.41
CA LEU A 101 -5.74 4.04 1.48
C LEU A 101 -5.88 5.12 2.56
N ARG A 102 -6.03 4.69 3.80
CA ARG A 102 -6.00 5.49 5.02
C ARG A 102 -4.70 5.21 5.78
N LEU A 103 -4.05 6.26 6.27
CA LEU A 103 -2.86 6.11 7.12
C LEU A 103 -3.27 5.54 8.48
N ILE A 104 -2.55 4.52 8.93
CA ILE A 104 -2.66 4.07 10.32
C ILE A 104 -1.87 5.04 11.19
N ALA A 105 -2.45 5.45 12.32
CA ALA A 105 -1.75 6.30 13.29
C ALA A 105 -0.45 5.61 13.76
N ALA A 106 0.55 6.41 14.14
CA ALA A 106 1.90 5.93 14.44
C ALA A 106 1.89 4.60 15.24
N PRO A 107 2.63 3.57 14.78
CA PRO A 107 2.67 2.27 15.43
C PRO A 107 2.94 2.38 16.94
N ALA A 108 2.19 1.61 17.74
CA ALA A 108 2.31 1.64 19.21
C ALA A 108 3.71 1.20 19.70
N ASP A 109 4.49 0.55 18.86
CA ASP A 109 5.87 0.11 19.12
C ASP A 109 6.92 1.20 18.81
N GLY A 110 6.51 2.41 18.44
CA GLY A 110 7.41 3.53 18.17
C GLY A 110 8.02 3.52 16.77
N GLY A 111 7.51 2.69 15.86
CA GLY A 111 7.88 2.72 14.44
C GLY A 111 7.63 4.09 13.79
N ALA A 112 8.42 4.41 12.76
CA ALA A 112 8.20 5.64 11.99
C ALA A 112 6.84 5.58 11.26
N PRO A 113 6.09 6.70 11.18
CA PRO A 113 4.85 6.73 10.43
C PRO A 113 5.08 6.47 8.94
N ALA A 114 4.08 5.90 8.27
CA ALA A 114 4.12 5.75 6.83
C ALA A 114 4.30 7.11 6.14
N ARG A 115 5.19 7.15 5.14
CA ARG A 115 5.43 8.32 4.31
C ARG A 115 4.59 8.22 3.05
N VAL A 116 3.68 9.16 2.86
CA VAL A 116 2.95 9.32 1.60
C VAL A 116 3.91 9.81 0.52
N LEU A 117 3.92 9.14 -0.63
CA LEU A 117 4.73 9.53 -1.79
C LEU A 117 3.88 10.25 -2.86
N ALA A 118 2.64 9.82 -3.04
CA ALA A 118 1.66 10.42 -3.94
C ALA A 118 0.24 10.24 -3.38
N THR A 119 -0.67 11.13 -3.79
CA THR A 119 -2.10 11.08 -3.50
C THR A 119 -2.90 11.17 -4.80
N TYR A 120 -4.13 10.68 -4.80
CA TYR A 120 -5.08 11.00 -5.87
C TYR A 120 -5.39 12.51 -5.84
N ASP A 121 -5.39 13.15 -7.01
CA ASP A 121 -5.85 14.52 -7.20
C ASP A 121 -7.31 14.46 -7.66
N HIS A 122 -8.20 14.26 -6.68
CA HIS A 122 -9.64 14.12 -6.88
C HIS A 122 -10.36 14.99 -5.84
N PRO A 123 -11.48 15.64 -6.19
CA PRO A 123 -12.28 16.42 -5.25
C PRO A 123 -12.84 15.60 -4.07
#